data_AF-A0A1A6AVT5-F1
#
_entry.id   AF-A0A1A6AVT5-F1
#
_cell.length_a   1.000
_cell.length_b   1.000
_cell.length_c   1.000
_cell.angle_alpha   90.00
_cell.angle_beta   90.00
_cell.angle_gamma   90.00
#
_symmetry.space_group_name_H-M   'P 1'
#
loop_
_entity.id
_entity.type
_entity.pdbx_description
1 polymer ?
#
loop_
_entity_poly.entity_id
_entity_poly.type
_entity_poly.pdbx_seq_one_letter_code
_entity_poly.pdbx_strand_id
1 'polypeptide(L)' 'MKNNNEKLYDIFLNYSYNDLMDLFRKAKCKEEQDFYAMLSNLVLQREAEKVIGK' A
#
# COMPACT_ATOMS: atom_id res chain seq x y z
N MET A 1 -6.69 -8.27 26.08
CA MET A 1 -6.27 -8.65 24.71
C MET A 1 -6.53 -7.43 23.84
N LYS A 2 -5.49 -6.83 23.22
CA LYS A 2 -5.69 -5.65 22.37
C LYS A 2 -6.52 -6.10 21.15
N ASN A 3 -7.71 -5.52 21.00
CA ASN A 3 -8.55 -5.70 19.81
C ASN A 3 -7.85 -5.01 18.64
N ASN A 4 -6.86 -5.69 18.06
CA ASN A 4 -6.18 -5.26 16.84
C ASN A 4 -7.11 -5.52 15.64
N ASN A 5 -8.23 -4.79 15.59
CA ASN A 5 -9.02 -4.62 14.38
C ASN A 5 -8.38 -3.55 13.48
N GLU A 6 -7.04 -3.46 13.48
CA GLU A 6 -6.33 -2.72 12.45
C GLU A 6 -6.56 -3.47 11.16
N LYS A 7 -7.42 -2.94 10.29
CA LYS A 7 -7.67 -3.56 9.00
C LYS A 7 -6.31 -3.64 8.32
N LEU A 8 -6.04 -4.74 7.62
CA LEU A 8 -4.83 -4.91 6.82
C LEU A 8 -4.55 -3.66 5.96
N TYR A 9 -5.64 -3.06 5.46
CA TYR A 9 -5.68 -1.78 4.76
C TYR A 9 -5.06 -0.61 5.54
N ASP A 10 -5.40 -0.42 6.82
CA ASP A 10 -4.89 0.69 7.65
C ASP A 10 -3.40 0.52 7.95
N ILE A 11 -2.94 -0.74 8.10
CA ILE A 11 -1.53 -1.07 8.24
C ILE A 11 -0.78 -0.69 6.95
N PHE A 12 -1.31 -1.07 5.80
CA PHE A 12 -0.71 -0.75 4.50
C PHE A 12 -0.75 0.73 4.14
N LEU A 13 -1.75 1.48 4.63
CA LEU A 13 -1.81 2.93 4.47
C LEU A 13 -0.69 3.68 5.22
N ASN A 14 -0.12 3.07 6.27
CA ASN A 14 1.03 3.63 6.98
C ASN A 14 2.36 3.33 6.29
N TYR A 15 2.39 2.41 5.31
CA TYR A 15 3.59 2.18 4.52
C TYR A 15 3.80 3.34 3.55
N SER A 16 5.02 3.87 3.50
CA SER A 16 5.36 4.85 2.48
C SER A 16 5.45 4.16 1.12
N TYR A 17 5.32 4.94 0.04
CA TYR A 17 5.53 4.45 -1.31
C TYR A 17 6.92 3.78 -1.46
N ASN A 18 7.95 4.29 -0.77
CA ASN A 18 9.28 3.72 -0.79
C ASN A 18 9.32 2.33 -0.13
N ASP A 19 8.59 2.15 0.97
CA ASP A 19 8.53 0.85 1.65
C ASP A 19 7.79 -0.19 0.79
N LEU A 20 6.71 0.20 0.12
CA LEU A 20 6.01 -0.65 -0.85
C LEU A 20 6.91 -1.01 -2.04
N MET A 21 7.72 -0.07 -2.51
CA MET A 21 8.67 -0.30 -3.60
C MET A 21 9.80 -1.24 -3.19
N ASP A 22 10.28 -1.16 -1.96
CA ASP A 22 11.26 -2.10 -1.41
C ASP A 22 10.68 -3.50 -1.21
N LEU A 23 9.41 -3.60 -0.79
CA LEU A 23 8.68 -4.87 -0.72
C LEU A 23 8.48 -5.47 -2.12
N PHE A 24 8.12 -4.64 -3.10
CA PHE A 24 8.04 -5.04 -4.50
C PHE A 24 9.37 -5.60 -5.03
N ARG A 25 10.49 -4.96 -4.71
CA ARG A 25 11.84 -5.42 -5.10
C ARG A 25 12.27 -6.71 -4.40
N LYS A 26 11.78 -6.95 -3.18
CA LYS A 26 12.08 -8.15 -2.38
C LYS A 26 11.13 -9.31 -2.65
N ALA A 27 10.00 -9.06 -3.31
CA ALA A 27 9.01 -10.05 -3.66
C ALA A 27 9.64 -11.17 -4.51
N LYS A 28 9.32 -12.42 -4.15
CA LYS A 28 9.93 -13.60 -4.78
C LYS A 28 9.12 -14.09 -5.96
N CYS A 29 7.83 -13.81 -5.96
CA CYS A 29 6.88 -14.27 -6.96
C CYS A 29 6.20 -13.10 -7.65
N LYS A 30 5.72 -13.36 -8.86
CA LYS A 30 5.01 -12.36 -9.66
C LYS A 30 3.69 -11.96 -9.00
N GLU A 31 2.99 -12.87 -8.33
CA GLU A 31 1.78 -12.52 -7.60
C GLU A 31 2.04 -11.54 -6.46
N GLU A 32 3.18 -11.68 -5.76
CA GLU A 32 3.57 -10.75 -4.70
C GLU A 32 3.95 -9.38 -5.29
N GLN A 33 4.66 -9.35 -6.41
CA GLN A 33 4.98 -8.12 -7.13
C GLN A 33 3.70 -7.40 -7.58
N ASP A 34 2.76 -8.12 -8.20
CA ASP A 34 1.50 -7.56 -8.67
C ASP A 34 0.65 -7.03 -7.49
N PHE A 35 0.69 -7.71 -6.34
CA PHE A 35 0.03 -7.24 -5.11
C PHE A 35 0.61 -5.91 -4.61
N TYR A 36 1.93 -5.76 -4.51
CA TYR A 36 2.55 -4.51 -4.07
C TYR A 36 2.38 -3.38 -5.10
N ALA A 37 2.35 -3.69 -6.40
CA ALA A 37 2.06 -2.73 -7.45
C ALA A 37 0.60 -2.22 -7.36
N MET A 38 -0.35 -3.12 -7.11
CA MET A 38 -1.76 -2.75 -6.90
C MET A 38 -1.93 -1.85 -5.67
N LEU A 39 -1.27 -2.19 -4.56
CA LEU A 39 -1.24 -1.38 -3.34
C LEU A 39 -0.67 0.02 -3.59
N SER A 40 0.45 0.10 -4.31
CA SER A 40 1.09 1.37 -4.66
C SER A 40 0.19 2.27 -5.51
N ASN A 41 -0.50 1.69 -6.50
CA ASN A 41 -1.49 2.41 -7.31
C ASN A 41 -2.65 2.93 -6.47
N LEU A 42 -3.12 2.15 -5.49
CA LEU A 42 -4.24 2.51 -4.65
C LEU A 42 -3.89 3.66 -3.68
N VAL A 43 -2.66 3.67 -3.15
CA VAL A 43 -2.12 4.81 -2.38
C VAL A 43 -2.00 6.06 -3.26
N LEU A 44 -1.47 5.91 -4.49
CA LEU A 44 -1.36 7.04 -5.43
C LEU A 44 -2.72 7.61 -5.83
N GLN A 45 -3.72 6.76 -6.09
CA GLN A 45 -5.09 7.20 -6.37
C GLN A 45 -5.68 8.00 -5.21
N ARG A 46 -5.49 7.52 -3.97
CA ARG A 46 -5.95 8.23 -2.76
C ARG A 46 -5.28 9.61 -2.62
N GLU A 47 -3.97 9.70 -2.84
CA GLU A 47 -3.26 10.98 -2.81
C GLU A 47 -3.70 11.89 -3.95
N ALA A 48 -3.92 11.36 -5.15
CA ALA A 48 -4.45 12.11 -6.28
C ALA A 48 -5.86 12.64 -6.01
N GLU A 49 -6.75 11.86 -5.40
CA GLU A 49 -8.09 12.31 -4.99
C GLU A 49 -8.02 13.45 -3.97
N LYS A 50 -7.10 13.40 -3.00
CA LYS A 50 -6.88 14.50 -2.05
C LYS A 50 -6.42 15.78 -2.73
N VAL A 51 -5.62 15.67 -3.80
CA VAL A 51 -5.06 16.82 -4.53
C VAL A 51 -6.05 17.38 -5.56
N ILE A 52 -6.80 16.52 -6.26
CA ILE A 52 -7.78 16.88 -7.29
C ILE A 52 -9.12 17.33 -6.69
N GLY A 53 -9.43 16.94 -5.45
CA GLY A 53 -10.61 17.39 -4.70
C GLY A 53 -10.58 18.86 -4.27
N LYS A 54 -9.86 19.74 -4.98
CA LYS A 54 -9.76 21.19 -4.72
C LYS A 54 -9.98 22.01 -5.99
#